data_AF-A0AAD7XMS9-F1
#
_entry.id   AF-A0AAD7XMS9-F1
#
_cell.length_a   1.000
_cell.length_b   1.000
_cell.length_c   1.000
_cell.angle_alpha   90.00
_cell.angle_beta   90.00
_cell.angle_gamma   90.00
#
_symmetry.space_group_name_H-M   'P 1'
#
loop_
_entity.id
_entity.type
_entity.pdbx_description
1 polymer ?
#
loop_
_entity_poly.entity_id
_entity_poly.type
_entity_poly.pdbx_seq_one_letter_code
_entity_poly.pdbx_strand_id
1 'polypeptide(L)'
;MMLLLLIGASAFPRLALYTPVTNISEYARFDLALEALSDSMRPPREVAGATAAYERTFAGVSLKTMQARSIPHSAVYGPNWADYFVAAAISGSSPFEGWEDDALRELATKGAAYANTLFYVLYLLEEGVVECENTWDRAWAYFAGSREGETGDGSGFSAYALGDKRCPQFGTCEGSRARNNELARLAWEKGRDGILKGDCLAAYDQLRVIKPQLIVPLIQGALREAYEVDPEGGAEGADGTIEVAEGWAFVYPLLPLVYACDSNQAQVIYRNMFINADPILEDGYEAVKDAFESVYDCLNVTCYDVGAMQTCGDENKNLPCWDPCSDSGDDDDHKSDSKKKSARVVAIVVVGVAGWLFALFLVVLVNCQRRLSTSSHPSHVDFASSELIKMGEEKGEAVA
;
A
#
# COMPACT_ATOMS: atom_id res chain seq x y z
N MET A 1 27.82 16.56 43.68
CA MET A 1 27.22 17.01 42.40
C MET A 1 27.89 16.23 41.29
N MET A 2 27.33 15.07 40.93
CA MET A 2 27.71 14.32 39.74
C MET A 2 26.56 13.37 39.41
N LEU A 3 25.47 13.93 38.90
CA LEU A 3 24.38 13.21 38.27
C LEU A 3 24.69 13.24 36.78
N LEU A 4 25.45 12.24 36.29
CA LEU A 4 25.76 12.10 34.87
C LEU A 4 24.85 11.03 34.25
N LEU A 5 23.93 11.51 33.40
CA LEU A 5 23.29 10.89 32.25
C LEU A 5 23.44 9.35 32.09
N LEU A 6 22.43 8.60 32.55
CA LEU A 6 22.03 7.35 31.91
C LEU A 6 20.99 7.71 30.84
N ILE A 7 21.45 8.03 29.63
CA ILE A 7 20.58 7.92 28.45
C ILE A 7 20.39 6.42 28.27
N GLY A 8 19.22 5.90 28.64
CA GLY A 8 18.92 4.47 28.55
C GLY A 8 19.07 4.00 27.12
N ALA A 9 20.12 3.22 26.83
CA ALA A 9 20.14 2.38 25.65
C ALA A 9 18.90 1.47 25.69
N SER A 10 18.20 1.29 24.57
CA SER A 10 17.15 0.27 24.51
C SER A 10 17.74 -1.07 24.91
N ALA A 11 16.99 -1.83 25.70
CA ALA A 11 17.37 -3.19 26.08
C ALA A 11 17.33 -4.16 24.88
N PHE A 12 16.75 -3.73 23.74
CA PHE A 12 16.56 -4.54 22.55
C PHE A 12 17.33 -3.94 21.36
N PRO A 13 17.97 -4.79 20.52
CA PRO A 13 18.66 -4.34 19.32
C PRO A 13 17.74 -3.56 18.38
N ARG A 14 18.32 -2.64 17.62
CA ARG A 14 17.60 -1.94 16.55
C ARG A 14 17.29 -2.88 15.40
N LEU A 15 16.28 -2.53 14.62
CA LEU A 15 15.97 -3.18 13.35
C LEU A 15 15.62 -2.09 12.34
N ALA A 16 16.39 -1.94 11.27
CA ALA A 16 16.22 -0.87 10.29
C ALA A 16 16.10 0.52 10.96
N LEU A 17 17.08 0.87 11.81
CA LEU A 17 17.17 2.11 12.60
C LEU A 17 16.10 2.30 13.69
N TYR A 18 14.97 1.59 13.62
CA TYR A 18 13.94 1.62 14.65
C TYR A 18 14.43 1.03 15.96
N THR A 19 14.13 1.72 17.05
CA THR A 19 14.51 1.29 18.40
C THR A 19 13.29 0.69 19.11
N PRO A 20 13.11 -0.65 19.13
CA PRO A 20 11.95 -1.27 19.77
C PRO A 20 12.03 -1.18 21.30
N VAL A 21 10.86 -1.32 21.96
CA VAL A 21 10.75 -1.41 23.43
C VAL A 21 10.39 -2.81 23.91
N THR A 22 10.17 -3.74 22.98
CA THR A 22 9.95 -5.17 23.21
C THR A 22 10.92 -6.00 22.39
N ASN A 23 11.05 -7.30 22.72
CA ASN A 23 11.86 -8.21 21.91
C ASN A 23 11.10 -8.58 20.64
N ILE A 24 11.57 -8.06 19.50
CA ILE A 24 10.94 -8.30 18.19
C ILE A 24 11.69 -9.29 17.30
N SER A 25 12.79 -9.89 17.79
CA SER A 25 13.72 -10.66 16.98
C SER A 25 13.11 -11.93 16.38
N GLU A 26 12.14 -12.56 17.06
CA GLU A 26 11.44 -13.72 16.50
C GLU A 26 10.46 -13.33 15.40
N TYR A 27 9.68 -12.26 15.59
CA TYR A 27 8.75 -11.74 14.58
C TYR A 27 9.48 -11.35 13.29
N ALA A 28 10.63 -10.68 13.42
CA ALA A 28 11.42 -10.19 12.28
C ALA A 28 11.91 -11.32 11.36
N ARG A 29 12.02 -12.57 11.85
CA ARG A 29 12.52 -13.71 11.07
C ARG A 29 11.52 -14.26 10.05
N PHE A 30 10.31 -13.70 9.98
CA PHE A 30 9.32 -14.09 8.97
C PHE A 30 9.86 -13.97 7.53
N ASP A 31 10.79 -13.05 7.29
CA ASP A 31 11.43 -12.85 5.99
C ASP A 31 12.31 -14.02 5.55
N LEU A 32 12.73 -14.88 6.47
CA LEU A 32 13.37 -16.18 6.14
C LEU A 32 12.37 -17.15 5.48
N ALA A 33 11.07 -17.03 5.76
CA ALA A 33 10.05 -17.77 5.01
C ALA A 33 9.81 -17.14 3.63
N LEU A 34 9.89 -15.81 3.49
CA LEU A 34 9.79 -15.16 2.17
C LEU A 34 10.94 -15.59 1.25
N GLU A 35 12.16 -15.59 1.77
CA GLU A 35 13.35 -16.05 1.04
C GLU A 35 13.23 -17.52 0.65
N ALA A 36 12.85 -18.40 1.60
CA ALA A 36 12.66 -19.82 1.31
C ALA A 36 11.53 -20.07 0.30
N LEU A 37 10.45 -19.28 0.35
CA LEU A 37 9.38 -19.32 -0.65
C LEU A 37 9.91 -18.93 -2.03
N SER A 38 10.67 -17.84 -2.12
CA SER A 38 11.30 -17.39 -3.37
C SER A 38 12.24 -18.45 -3.95
N ASP A 39 13.11 -19.02 -3.11
CA ASP A 39 14.07 -20.04 -3.53
C ASP A 39 13.36 -21.31 -4.03
N SER A 40 12.32 -21.79 -3.34
CA SER A 40 11.54 -22.96 -3.77
C SER A 40 10.69 -22.70 -5.02
N MET A 41 10.37 -21.44 -5.32
CA MET A 41 9.62 -21.08 -6.52
C MET A 41 10.51 -20.85 -7.75
N ARG A 42 11.85 -20.84 -7.61
CA ARG A 42 12.75 -20.77 -8.77
C ARG A 42 12.61 -22.00 -9.67
N PRO A 43 12.78 -21.86 -11.00
CA PRO A 43 12.75 -23.01 -11.91
C PRO A 43 13.87 -24.03 -11.61
N PRO A 44 13.56 -25.35 -11.55
CA PRO A 44 12.22 -25.93 -11.60
C PRO A 44 11.46 -25.72 -10.27
N ARG A 45 10.21 -25.25 -10.37
CA ARG A 45 9.39 -24.92 -9.20
C ARG A 45 9.14 -26.13 -8.28
N GLU A 46 9.43 -25.98 -6.99
CA GLU A 46 9.22 -26.98 -5.93
C GLU A 46 7.97 -26.67 -5.08
N VAL A 47 6.78 -27.03 -5.58
CA VAL A 47 5.48 -26.71 -4.94
C VAL A 47 5.43 -27.12 -3.45
N ALA A 48 5.95 -28.29 -3.08
CA ALA A 48 5.96 -28.76 -1.70
C ALA A 48 6.91 -27.93 -0.80
N GLY A 49 8.07 -27.53 -1.31
CA GLY A 49 9.02 -26.65 -0.63
C GLY A 49 8.44 -25.26 -0.42
N ALA A 50 7.83 -24.69 -1.47
CA ALA A 50 7.16 -23.41 -1.44
C ALA A 50 6.01 -23.39 -0.42
N THR A 51 5.18 -24.44 -0.40
CA THR A 51 4.08 -24.60 0.57
C THR A 51 4.62 -24.68 2.00
N ALA A 52 5.67 -25.48 2.23
CA ALA A 52 6.29 -25.61 3.54
C ALA A 52 6.95 -24.31 4.03
N ALA A 53 7.51 -23.50 3.12
CA ALA A 53 8.03 -22.17 3.44
C ALA A 53 6.89 -21.21 3.82
N TYR A 54 5.83 -21.18 3.01
CA TYR A 54 4.66 -20.32 3.21
C TYR A 54 3.90 -20.61 4.52
N GLU A 55 3.87 -21.87 4.96
CA GLU A 55 3.25 -22.29 6.22
C GLU A 55 4.18 -22.24 7.45
N ARG A 56 5.48 -21.96 7.25
CA ARG A 56 6.46 -21.91 8.33
C ARG A 56 6.13 -20.77 9.30
N THR A 57 6.10 -21.09 10.60
CA THR A 57 5.76 -20.12 11.64
C THR A 57 6.99 -19.50 12.29
N PHE A 58 6.91 -18.19 12.53
CA PHE A 58 7.79 -17.44 13.42
C PHE A 58 6.93 -16.71 14.45
N ALA A 59 7.22 -16.88 15.73
CA ALA A 59 6.40 -16.38 16.84
C ALA A 59 4.91 -16.79 16.72
N GLY A 60 4.66 -18.01 16.23
CA GLY A 60 3.33 -18.60 16.08
C GLY A 60 2.53 -18.10 14.87
N VAL A 61 3.10 -17.27 13.99
CA VAL A 61 2.43 -16.74 12.78
C VAL A 61 3.23 -17.13 11.53
N SER A 62 2.56 -17.50 10.44
CA SER A 62 3.18 -17.80 9.14
C SER A 62 2.72 -16.83 8.07
N LEU A 63 3.39 -16.77 6.92
CA LEU A 63 2.96 -15.94 5.78
C LEU A 63 1.50 -16.23 5.40
N LYS A 64 1.10 -17.51 5.43
CA LYS A 64 -0.28 -17.95 5.22
C LYS A 64 -1.29 -17.33 6.17
N THR A 65 -0.95 -17.18 7.45
CA THR A 65 -1.88 -16.64 8.45
C THR A 65 -1.81 -15.13 8.61
N MET A 66 -0.78 -14.48 8.04
CA MET A 66 -0.69 -13.02 7.93
C MET A 66 -1.66 -12.53 6.87
N GLN A 67 -2.86 -12.16 7.28
CA GLN A 67 -3.89 -11.62 6.39
C GLN A 67 -4.59 -10.45 7.08
N ALA A 68 -4.82 -9.35 6.37
CA ALA A 68 -5.63 -8.28 6.92
C ALA A 68 -7.10 -8.70 7.02
N ARG A 69 -7.70 -8.39 8.17
CA ARG A 69 -9.16 -8.45 8.36
C ARG A 69 -9.88 -7.15 7.95
N SER A 70 -9.20 -6.28 7.20
CA SER A 70 -9.76 -4.98 6.82
C SER A 70 -11.00 -5.14 5.93
N ILE A 71 -12.05 -4.37 6.24
CA ILE A 71 -13.35 -4.44 5.56
C ILE A 71 -13.23 -4.21 4.03
N PRO A 72 -12.44 -3.26 3.51
CA PRO A 72 -12.38 -3.02 2.06
C PRO A 72 -11.96 -4.26 1.27
N HIS A 73 -10.89 -4.94 1.70
CA HIS A 73 -10.38 -6.12 1.01
C HIS A 73 -11.34 -7.30 1.11
N SER A 74 -11.84 -7.58 2.33
CA SER A 74 -12.75 -8.70 2.54
C SER A 74 -14.10 -8.53 1.82
N ALA A 75 -14.54 -7.29 1.61
CA ALA A 75 -15.76 -7.00 0.87
C ALA A 75 -15.58 -7.20 -0.64
N VAL A 76 -14.36 -6.98 -1.17
CA VAL A 76 -14.04 -7.11 -2.59
C VAL A 76 -13.67 -8.55 -2.96
N TYR A 77 -12.80 -9.20 -2.19
CA TYR A 77 -12.20 -10.51 -2.52
C TYR A 77 -12.61 -11.65 -1.58
N GLY A 78 -13.33 -11.38 -0.50
CA GLY A 78 -13.62 -12.35 0.54
C GLY A 78 -12.53 -12.43 1.64
N PRO A 79 -12.77 -13.20 2.71
CA PRO A 79 -11.98 -13.14 3.94
C PRO A 79 -10.54 -13.69 3.83
N ASN A 80 -10.27 -14.54 2.85
CA ASN A 80 -8.97 -15.20 2.67
C ASN A 80 -8.24 -14.74 1.39
N TRP A 81 -8.50 -13.51 0.95
CA TRP A 81 -8.07 -12.98 -0.36
C TRP A 81 -6.56 -13.10 -0.62
N ALA A 82 -5.74 -12.72 0.36
CA ALA A 82 -4.29 -12.76 0.25
C ALA A 82 -3.79 -14.21 0.15
N ASP A 83 -4.35 -15.11 0.96
CA ASP A 83 -3.99 -16.54 0.90
C ASP A 83 -4.44 -17.21 -0.39
N TYR A 84 -5.63 -16.89 -0.88
CA TYR A 84 -6.12 -17.39 -2.16
C TYR A 84 -5.15 -17.04 -3.30
N PHE A 85 -4.70 -15.79 -3.35
CA PHE A 85 -3.73 -15.33 -4.35
C PHE A 85 -2.41 -16.09 -4.26
N VAL A 86 -1.78 -16.14 -3.08
CA VAL A 86 -0.46 -16.76 -2.93
C VAL A 86 -0.52 -18.27 -3.12
N ALA A 87 -1.55 -18.94 -2.57
CA ALA A 87 -1.75 -20.37 -2.75
C ALA A 87 -1.93 -20.73 -4.23
N ALA A 88 -2.73 -19.95 -4.98
CA ALA A 88 -2.91 -20.14 -6.40
C ALA A 88 -1.60 -20.00 -7.18
N ALA A 89 -0.76 -19.01 -6.84
CA ALA A 89 0.55 -18.83 -7.47
C ALA A 89 1.50 -20.00 -7.17
N ILE A 90 1.52 -20.49 -5.93
CA ILE A 90 2.32 -21.65 -5.52
C ILE A 90 1.91 -22.91 -6.28
N SER A 91 0.61 -23.17 -6.46
CA SER A 91 0.11 -24.33 -7.21
C SER A 91 0.11 -24.13 -8.73
N GLY A 92 0.13 -22.89 -9.23
CA GLY A 92 -0.09 -22.59 -10.65
C GLY A 92 -1.53 -22.92 -11.08
N SER A 93 -2.47 -22.70 -10.17
CA SER A 93 -3.91 -22.86 -10.41
C SER A 93 -4.56 -21.49 -10.63
N SER A 94 -5.87 -21.49 -10.87
CA SER A 94 -6.65 -20.29 -11.17
C SER A 94 -6.40 -19.15 -10.20
N PRO A 95 -6.16 -17.92 -10.71
CA PRO A 95 -6.23 -17.50 -12.12
C PRO A 95 -4.91 -17.63 -12.92
N PHE A 96 -3.92 -18.39 -12.44
CA PHE A 96 -2.57 -18.42 -13.00
C PHE A 96 -2.23 -19.71 -13.78
N GLU A 97 -3.23 -20.44 -14.29
CA GLU A 97 -2.94 -21.61 -15.12
C GLU A 97 -2.15 -21.23 -16.37
N GLY A 98 -1.12 -22.02 -16.69
CA GLY A 98 -0.32 -21.85 -17.90
C GLY A 98 0.75 -20.76 -17.82
N TRP A 99 0.80 -19.98 -16.74
CA TRP A 99 1.89 -19.05 -16.47
C TRP A 99 3.19 -19.80 -16.18
N GLU A 100 4.30 -19.22 -16.62
CA GLU A 100 5.63 -19.81 -16.45
C GLU A 100 6.14 -19.72 -15.00
N ASP A 101 7.09 -20.59 -14.66
CA ASP A 101 7.59 -20.74 -13.29
C ASP A 101 8.15 -19.41 -12.71
N ASP A 102 8.85 -18.60 -13.51
CA ASP A 102 9.37 -17.31 -13.04
C ASP A 102 8.26 -16.29 -12.77
N ALA A 103 7.22 -16.21 -13.61
CA ALA A 103 6.05 -15.37 -13.34
C ALA A 103 5.29 -15.83 -12.08
N LEU A 104 5.12 -17.14 -11.91
CA LEU A 104 4.50 -17.72 -10.70
C LEU A 104 5.31 -17.44 -9.44
N ARG A 105 6.65 -17.43 -9.55
CA ARG A 105 7.55 -17.01 -8.46
C ARG A 105 7.29 -15.57 -8.06
N GLU A 106 7.18 -14.66 -9.03
CA GLU A 106 6.93 -13.24 -8.73
C GLU A 106 5.58 -13.04 -8.04
N LEU A 107 4.52 -13.70 -8.53
CA LEU A 107 3.21 -13.68 -7.89
C LEU A 107 3.26 -14.21 -6.45
N ALA A 108 3.83 -15.40 -6.24
CA ALA A 108 3.85 -16.01 -4.91
C ALA A 108 4.64 -15.17 -3.90
N THR A 109 5.81 -14.67 -4.30
CA THR A 109 6.72 -13.94 -3.40
C THR A 109 6.24 -12.54 -3.08
N LYS A 110 5.81 -11.77 -4.09
CA LYS A 110 5.27 -10.42 -3.89
C LYS A 110 3.89 -10.44 -3.26
N GLY A 111 3.04 -11.41 -3.60
CA GLY A 111 1.78 -11.65 -2.91
C GLY A 111 2.00 -11.89 -1.41
N ALA A 112 2.94 -12.78 -1.05
CA ALA A 112 3.25 -13.03 0.35
C ALA A 112 3.87 -11.82 1.07
N ALA A 113 4.74 -11.06 0.41
CA ALA A 113 5.36 -9.87 1.00
C ALA A 113 4.38 -8.71 1.17
N TYR A 114 3.46 -8.51 0.22
CA TYR A 114 2.63 -7.32 0.15
C TYR A 114 1.17 -7.61 0.51
N ALA A 115 0.49 -8.53 -0.19
CA ALA A 115 -0.90 -8.85 0.11
C ALA A 115 -1.08 -9.49 1.50
N ASN A 116 -0.20 -10.43 1.87
CA ASN A 116 -0.25 -11.07 3.19
C ASN A 116 0.39 -10.18 4.27
N THR A 117 1.71 -9.98 4.16
CA THR A 117 2.49 -9.41 5.26
C THR A 117 2.24 -7.92 5.47
N LEU A 118 2.35 -7.08 4.42
CA LEU A 118 2.18 -5.63 4.57
C LEU A 118 0.78 -5.25 5.06
N PHE A 119 -0.26 -5.94 4.59
CA PHE A 119 -1.61 -5.68 5.07
C PHE A 119 -1.85 -6.24 6.48
N TYR A 120 -1.17 -7.32 6.88
CA TYR A 120 -1.13 -7.72 8.29
C TYR A 120 -0.41 -6.69 9.18
N VAL A 121 0.66 -6.05 8.69
CA VAL A 121 1.32 -4.92 9.36
C VAL A 121 0.35 -3.77 9.61
N LEU A 122 -0.42 -3.37 8.58
CA LEU A 122 -1.46 -2.34 8.72
C LEU A 122 -2.53 -2.72 9.75
N TYR A 123 -2.97 -3.97 9.75
CA TYR A 123 -3.90 -4.50 10.75
C TYR A 123 -3.32 -4.40 12.18
N LEU A 124 -2.06 -4.78 12.38
CA LEU A 124 -1.43 -4.69 13.70
C LEU A 124 -1.33 -3.25 14.18
N LEU A 125 -1.00 -2.31 13.29
CA LEU A 125 -0.96 -0.90 13.62
C LEU A 125 -2.34 -0.37 14.06
N GLU A 126 -3.40 -0.75 13.36
CA GLU A 126 -4.79 -0.44 13.72
C GLU A 126 -5.19 -1.05 15.06
N GLU A 127 -4.88 -2.33 15.28
CA GLU A 127 -5.14 -3.04 16.55
C GLU A 127 -4.50 -2.30 17.73
N GLY A 128 -3.25 -1.84 17.57
CA GLY A 128 -2.55 -1.11 18.63
C GLY A 128 -3.18 0.23 18.98
N VAL A 129 -3.82 0.89 18.02
CA VAL A 129 -4.59 2.11 18.27
C VAL A 129 -5.92 1.78 18.98
N VAL A 130 -6.63 0.75 18.53
CA VAL A 130 -7.95 0.37 19.07
C VAL A 130 -7.84 -0.15 20.49
N GLU A 131 -6.93 -1.10 20.73
CA GLU A 131 -6.74 -1.72 22.04
C GLU A 131 -5.84 -0.88 22.95
N CYS A 132 -5.16 0.13 22.38
CA CYS A 132 -4.20 0.97 23.11
C CYS A 132 -3.05 0.14 23.71
N GLU A 133 -2.63 -0.90 22.98
CA GLU A 133 -1.56 -1.83 23.35
C GLU A 133 -0.43 -1.82 22.31
N ASN A 134 0.80 -2.09 22.74
CA ASN A 134 1.95 -2.03 21.86
C ASN A 134 2.06 -3.25 20.93
N THR A 135 1.27 -3.24 19.87
CA THR A 135 1.42 -4.13 18.69
C THR A 135 2.39 -3.55 17.66
N TRP A 136 2.75 -2.27 17.80
CA TRP A 136 3.50 -1.50 16.80
C TRP A 136 4.95 -1.98 16.66
N ASP A 137 5.59 -2.41 17.75
CA ASP A 137 6.91 -3.05 17.69
C ASP A 137 6.90 -4.31 16.81
N ARG A 138 5.88 -5.18 16.99
CA ARG A 138 5.69 -6.38 16.18
C ARG A 138 5.38 -6.02 14.72
N ALA A 139 4.56 -5.01 14.50
CA ALA A 139 4.25 -4.51 13.16
C ALA A 139 5.53 -4.02 12.45
N TRP A 140 6.43 -3.31 13.15
CA TRP A 140 7.71 -2.89 12.58
C TRP A 140 8.59 -4.08 12.20
N ALA A 141 8.64 -5.12 13.04
CA ALA A 141 9.38 -6.35 12.71
C ALA A 141 8.91 -7.00 11.41
N TYR A 142 7.60 -7.06 11.17
CA TYR A 142 7.04 -7.58 9.93
C TYR A 142 7.17 -6.63 8.74
N PHE A 143 7.26 -5.32 8.98
CA PHE A 143 7.53 -4.34 7.93
C PHE A 143 8.98 -4.41 7.44
N ALA A 144 9.94 -4.49 8.37
CA ALA A 144 11.37 -4.47 8.08
C ALA A 144 11.93 -5.86 7.73
N GLY A 145 11.70 -6.87 8.57
CA GLY A 145 12.36 -8.18 8.43
C GLY A 145 13.80 -8.19 8.93
N SER A 146 14.22 -9.36 9.43
CA SER A 146 15.52 -9.58 10.07
C SER A 146 16.74 -9.34 9.16
N ARG A 147 16.57 -9.50 7.84
CA ARG A 147 17.60 -9.34 6.82
C ARG A 147 18.06 -7.90 6.64
N GLU A 148 17.28 -6.92 7.09
CA GLU A 148 17.64 -5.50 7.06
C GLU A 148 18.76 -5.13 8.05
N GLY A 149 18.95 -5.97 9.08
CA GLY A 149 19.90 -5.69 10.15
C GLY A 149 19.57 -4.43 10.95
N GLU A 150 20.52 -3.95 11.74
CA GLU A 150 20.29 -2.82 12.66
C GLU A 150 20.17 -1.47 11.94
N THR A 151 20.81 -1.31 10.79
CA THR A 151 20.92 -0.03 10.06
C THR A 151 19.96 0.10 8.88
N GLY A 152 19.30 -1.00 8.49
CA GLY A 152 18.37 -0.97 7.35
C GLY A 152 19.08 -0.79 6.02
N ASP A 153 20.31 -1.30 5.91
CA ASP A 153 21.10 -1.31 4.68
C ASP A 153 21.30 -2.77 4.19
N GLY A 154 20.43 -3.68 4.63
CA GLY A 154 20.51 -5.10 4.36
C GLY A 154 19.89 -5.48 3.01
N SER A 155 19.90 -6.78 2.72
CA SER A 155 19.25 -7.34 1.53
C SER A 155 17.94 -8.02 1.94
N GLY A 156 16.94 -7.22 2.33
CA GLY A 156 15.65 -7.72 2.78
C GLY A 156 14.71 -8.19 1.66
N PHE A 157 13.61 -8.82 2.08
CA PHE A 157 12.56 -9.37 1.20
C PHE A 157 11.18 -8.74 1.45
N SER A 158 11.11 -7.80 2.40
CA SER A 158 9.88 -7.22 2.94
C SER A 158 9.47 -5.93 2.21
N ALA A 159 8.43 -5.25 2.72
CA ALA A 159 8.01 -3.96 2.22
C ALA A 159 9.04 -2.84 2.46
N TYR A 160 9.86 -2.92 3.52
CA TYR A 160 10.96 -1.98 3.73
C TYR A 160 11.97 -2.04 2.56
N ALA A 161 12.41 -3.25 2.19
CA ALA A 161 13.32 -3.47 1.06
C ALA A 161 12.75 -2.97 -0.27
N LEU A 162 11.43 -3.08 -0.46
CA LEU A 162 10.77 -2.54 -1.65
C LEU A 162 10.90 -1.01 -1.74
N GLY A 163 10.75 -0.29 -0.61
CA GLY A 163 10.98 1.16 -0.57
C GLY A 163 12.37 1.53 -1.08
N ASP A 164 13.41 0.89 -0.55
CA ASP A 164 14.80 1.16 -0.94
C ASP A 164 15.09 0.75 -2.38
N LYS A 165 14.43 -0.30 -2.89
CA LYS A 165 14.48 -0.69 -4.31
C LYS A 165 13.86 0.36 -5.22
N ARG A 166 12.72 0.95 -4.84
CA ARG A 166 11.98 1.89 -5.70
C ARG A 166 12.50 3.32 -5.60
N CYS A 167 13.03 3.75 -4.46
CA CYS A 167 13.43 5.15 -4.30
C CYS A 167 14.39 5.69 -5.38
N PRO A 168 15.43 4.97 -5.84
CA PRO A 168 16.30 5.50 -6.90
C PRO A 168 15.57 5.54 -8.25
N GLN A 169 14.64 4.62 -8.49
CA GLN A 169 13.84 4.56 -9.72
C GLN A 169 12.83 5.70 -9.83
N PHE A 170 12.41 6.27 -8.69
CA PHE A 170 11.39 7.31 -8.62
C PHE A 170 11.92 8.68 -8.14
N GLY A 171 13.21 8.78 -7.84
CA GLY A 171 13.80 10.01 -7.31
C GLY A 171 13.31 10.35 -5.89
N THR A 172 12.91 9.34 -5.10
CA THR A 172 12.33 9.52 -3.77
C THR A 172 13.24 9.11 -2.62
N CYS A 173 14.55 8.99 -2.85
CA CYS A 173 15.51 8.70 -1.79
C CYS A 173 15.83 9.94 -0.93
N GLU A 174 16.08 9.72 0.36
CA GLU A 174 16.77 10.65 1.26
C GLU A 174 18.15 10.06 1.62
N GLY A 175 19.20 10.58 0.98
CA GLY A 175 20.52 9.96 1.04
C GLY A 175 20.52 8.60 0.35
N SER A 176 20.84 7.53 1.07
CA SER A 176 20.89 6.16 0.54
C SER A 176 19.64 5.32 0.84
N ARG A 177 18.60 5.91 1.44
CA ARG A 177 17.38 5.19 1.86
C ARG A 177 16.14 5.82 1.27
N ALA A 178 15.06 5.07 1.22
CA ALA A 178 13.78 5.58 0.78
C ALA A 178 13.18 6.57 1.77
N ARG A 179 12.71 7.72 1.27
CA ARG A 179 12.06 8.75 2.10
C ARG A 179 10.84 8.22 2.83
N ASN A 180 10.05 7.36 2.18
CA ASN A 180 8.87 6.75 2.79
C ASN A 180 9.22 5.83 3.97
N ASN A 181 10.34 5.10 3.91
CA ASN A 181 10.84 4.30 5.03
C ASN A 181 11.18 5.18 6.24
N GLU A 182 11.86 6.32 6.02
CA GLU A 182 12.22 7.25 7.10
C GLU A 182 11.01 7.96 7.69
N LEU A 183 10.09 8.46 6.85
CA LEU A 183 8.85 9.09 7.31
C LEU A 183 7.98 8.10 8.11
N ALA A 184 7.84 6.87 7.61
CA ALA A 184 7.14 5.80 8.32
C ALA A 184 7.80 5.53 9.68
N ARG A 185 9.14 5.35 9.74
CA ARG A 185 9.89 5.09 10.97
C ARG A 185 9.66 6.16 12.03
N LEU A 186 9.78 7.43 11.66
CA LEU A 186 9.61 8.56 12.59
C LEU A 186 8.18 8.63 13.13
N ALA A 187 7.17 8.40 12.30
CA ALA A 187 5.78 8.34 12.74
C ALA A 187 5.52 7.10 13.62
N TRP A 188 6.14 5.96 13.29
CA TRP A 188 6.04 4.72 14.05
C TRP A 188 6.56 4.88 15.48
N GLU A 189 7.74 5.45 15.65
CA GLU A 189 8.34 5.69 16.97
C GLU A 189 7.46 6.62 17.81
N LYS A 190 6.95 7.70 17.20
CA LYS A 190 6.03 8.64 17.87
C LYS A 190 4.74 7.97 18.30
N GLY A 191 4.12 7.17 17.44
CA GLY A 191 2.84 6.54 17.76
C GLY A 191 2.98 5.40 18.77
N ARG A 192 4.05 4.60 18.67
CA ARG A 192 4.42 3.63 19.72
C ARG A 192 4.59 4.35 21.06
N ASP A 193 5.36 5.42 21.12
CA ASP A 193 5.59 6.17 22.36
C ASP A 193 4.30 6.81 22.90
N GLY A 194 3.36 7.17 22.02
CA GLY A 194 2.01 7.58 22.37
C GLY A 194 1.23 6.47 23.07
N ILE A 195 1.18 5.27 22.46
CA ILE A 195 0.53 4.07 23.02
C ILE A 195 1.10 3.75 24.41
N LEU A 196 2.42 3.75 24.58
CA LEU A 196 3.06 3.46 25.88
C LEU A 196 2.71 4.47 26.98
N LYS A 197 2.28 5.68 26.60
CA LYS A 197 1.80 6.73 27.52
C LYS A 197 0.28 6.72 27.69
N GLY A 198 -0.44 5.82 27.01
CA GLY A 198 -1.89 5.78 26.94
C GLY A 198 -2.51 6.86 26.04
N ASP A 199 -1.71 7.55 25.22
CA ASP A 199 -2.16 8.57 24.27
C ASP A 199 -2.41 7.95 22.88
N CYS A 200 -3.47 7.16 22.81
CA CYS A 200 -3.81 6.41 21.60
C CYS A 200 -4.45 7.27 20.51
N LEU A 201 -4.91 8.49 20.84
CA LEU A 201 -5.28 9.48 19.83
C LEU A 201 -4.04 10.00 19.09
N ALA A 202 -2.95 10.29 19.81
CA ALA A 202 -1.69 10.65 19.14
C ALA A 202 -1.16 9.51 18.26
N ALA A 203 -1.33 8.25 18.69
CA ALA A 203 -1.00 7.08 17.88
C ALA A 203 -1.88 6.96 16.63
N TYR A 204 -3.18 7.23 16.73
CA TYR A 204 -4.08 7.31 15.59
C TYR A 204 -3.63 8.37 14.57
N ASP A 205 -3.20 9.54 15.02
CA ASP A 205 -2.67 10.57 14.13
C ASP A 205 -1.40 10.11 13.41
N GLN A 206 -0.51 9.38 14.08
CA GLN A 206 0.67 8.81 13.44
C GLN A 206 0.33 7.68 12.47
N LEU A 207 -0.69 6.86 12.75
CA LEU A 207 -1.16 5.82 11.84
C LEU A 207 -1.57 6.41 10.47
N ARG A 208 -2.18 7.60 10.47
CA ARG A 208 -2.55 8.31 9.24
C ARG A 208 -1.35 8.79 8.43
N VAL A 209 -0.20 9.01 9.08
CA VAL A 209 1.06 9.32 8.40
C VAL A 209 1.70 8.03 7.86
N ILE A 210 1.66 6.94 8.62
CA ILE A 210 2.31 5.67 8.25
C ILE A 210 1.63 5.04 7.03
N LYS A 211 0.29 4.91 7.03
CA LYS A 211 -0.47 4.22 5.97
C LYS A 211 -0.07 4.59 4.53
N PRO A 212 -0.07 5.87 4.11
CA PRO A 212 0.30 6.23 2.74
C PRO A 212 1.75 5.85 2.42
N GLN A 213 2.68 6.02 3.36
CA GLN A 213 4.11 5.72 3.16
C GLN A 213 4.37 4.23 2.92
N LEU A 214 3.49 3.36 3.41
CA LEU A 214 3.58 1.90 3.23
C LEU A 214 3.07 1.44 1.86
N ILE A 215 2.13 2.17 1.25
CA ILE A 215 1.56 1.82 -0.05
C ILE A 215 2.26 2.50 -1.22
N VAL A 216 3.00 3.59 -0.99
CA VAL A 216 3.76 4.31 -2.02
C VAL A 216 4.67 3.37 -2.83
N PRO A 217 5.50 2.48 -2.25
CA PRO A 217 6.35 1.59 -3.04
C PRO A 217 5.57 0.57 -3.88
N LEU A 218 4.35 0.20 -3.49
CA LEU A 218 3.48 -0.65 -4.31
C LEU A 218 2.94 0.14 -5.51
N ILE A 219 2.53 1.40 -5.30
CA ILE A 219 2.09 2.30 -6.39
C ILE A 219 3.25 2.49 -7.38
N GLN A 220 4.44 2.81 -6.87
CA GLN A 220 5.65 2.92 -7.68
C GLN A 220 5.94 1.63 -8.47
N GLY A 221 5.86 0.46 -7.81
CA GLY A 221 6.00 -0.83 -8.48
C GLY A 221 4.99 -1.01 -9.61
N ALA A 222 3.71 -0.81 -9.34
CA ALA A 222 2.64 -0.95 -10.33
C ALA A 222 2.82 -0.01 -11.53
N LEU A 223 3.18 1.25 -11.31
CA LEU A 223 3.40 2.24 -12.37
C LEU A 223 4.60 1.89 -13.25
N ARG A 224 5.69 1.41 -12.63
CA ARG A 224 6.85 0.92 -13.40
C ARG A 224 6.47 -0.27 -14.25
N GLU A 225 5.84 -1.28 -13.67
CA GLU A 225 5.50 -2.49 -14.43
C GLU A 225 4.49 -2.18 -15.54
N ALA A 226 3.55 -1.25 -15.32
CA ALA A 226 2.68 -0.75 -16.38
C ALA A 226 3.51 -0.11 -17.52
N TYR A 227 4.42 0.80 -17.19
CA TYR A 227 5.28 1.42 -18.20
C TYR A 227 6.11 0.37 -18.97
N GLU A 228 6.68 -0.61 -18.27
CA GLU A 228 7.57 -1.61 -18.87
C GLU A 228 6.85 -2.61 -19.77
N VAL A 229 5.55 -2.86 -19.59
CA VAL A 229 4.78 -3.78 -20.45
C VAL A 229 3.98 -3.08 -21.55
N ASP A 230 3.99 -1.74 -21.59
CA ASP A 230 3.30 -0.96 -22.62
C ASP A 230 4.14 -0.84 -23.91
N PRO A 231 3.59 -1.22 -25.09
CA PRO A 231 4.21 -0.97 -26.39
C PRO A 231 4.56 0.49 -26.70
N GLU A 232 3.77 1.46 -26.21
CA GLU A 232 4.04 2.90 -26.33
C GLU A 232 4.96 3.41 -25.20
N GLY A 233 5.31 2.54 -24.24
CA GLY A 233 6.21 2.79 -23.12
C GLY A 233 7.57 2.10 -23.27
N GLY A 234 7.89 1.23 -22.31
CA GLY A 234 9.19 0.57 -22.15
C GLY A 234 9.28 -0.87 -22.69
N ALA A 235 8.25 -1.39 -23.35
CA ALA A 235 8.13 -2.82 -23.70
C ALA A 235 9.27 -3.39 -24.54
N GLU A 236 10.03 -2.56 -25.28
CA GLU A 236 11.20 -3.05 -26.04
C GLU A 236 12.30 -3.67 -25.14
N GLY A 237 12.29 -3.39 -23.82
CA GLY A 237 13.28 -3.86 -22.85
C GLY A 237 12.77 -4.85 -21.80
N ALA A 238 11.50 -5.26 -21.84
CA ALA A 238 10.89 -6.12 -20.83
C ALA A 238 10.99 -7.62 -21.18
N ASP A 239 10.97 -8.50 -20.16
CA ASP A 239 10.75 -9.95 -20.35
C ASP A 239 9.29 -10.21 -20.78
N GLY A 240 8.38 -9.31 -20.38
CA GLY A 240 6.99 -9.24 -20.76
C GLY A 240 6.11 -9.97 -19.74
N THR A 241 6.26 -11.28 -19.61
CA THR A 241 5.46 -12.10 -18.70
C THR A 241 5.81 -11.87 -17.23
N ILE A 242 7.08 -11.65 -16.91
CA ILE A 242 7.53 -11.37 -15.54
C ILE A 242 6.99 -10.03 -15.06
N GLU A 243 7.14 -8.97 -15.85
CA GLU A 243 6.66 -7.63 -15.50
C GLU A 243 5.13 -7.58 -15.39
N VAL A 244 4.38 -8.29 -16.23
CA VAL A 244 2.92 -8.44 -16.07
C VAL A 244 2.58 -9.09 -14.72
N ALA A 245 3.29 -10.15 -14.34
CA ALA A 245 3.09 -10.86 -13.09
C ALA A 245 3.46 -10.00 -11.86
N GLU A 246 4.58 -9.28 -11.91
CA GLU A 246 4.97 -8.31 -10.88
C GLU A 246 3.93 -7.19 -10.75
N GLY A 247 3.49 -6.62 -11.87
CA GLY A 247 2.48 -5.57 -11.93
C GLY A 247 1.18 -5.99 -11.28
N TRP A 248 0.68 -7.18 -11.62
CA TRP A 248 -0.52 -7.74 -11.00
C TRP A 248 -0.35 -7.93 -9.49
N ALA A 249 0.81 -8.44 -9.03
CA ALA A 249 1.08 -8.61 -7.61
C ALA A 249 1.14 -7.29 -6.83
N PHE A 250 1.54 -6.18 -7.46
CA PHE A 250 1.51 -4.85 -6.84
C PHE A 250 0.10 -4.26 -6.77
N VAL A 251 -0.69 -4.36 -7.85
CA VAL A 251 -2.03 -3.75 -7.90
C VAL A 251 -3.07 -4.55 -7.12
N TYR A 252 -2.94 -5.87 -7.04
CA TYR A 252 -3.92 -6.74 -6.36
C TYR A 252 -4.28 -6.26 -4.93
N PRO A 253 -3.31 -5.97 -4.04
CA PRO A 253 -3.62 -5.41 -2.73
C PRO A 253 -3.97 -3.90 -2.74
N LEU A 254 -3.73 -3.16 -3.83
CA LEU A 254 -4.10 -1.74 -3.93
C LEU A 254 -5.55 -1.54 -4.39
N LEU A 255 -6.07 -2.45 -5.22
CA LEU A 255 -7.38 -2.33 -5.86
C LEU A 255 -8.52 -2.06 -4.87
N PRO A 256 -8.63 -2.73 -3.70
CA PRO A 256 -9.69 -2.41 -2.74
C PRO A 256 -9.54 -1.02 -2.10
N LEU A 257 -8.32 -0.52 -1.96
CA LEU A 257 -8.07 0.85 -1.47
C LEU A 257 -8.51 1.88 -2.52
N VAL A 258 -8.12 1.67 -3.78
CA VAL A 258 -8.54 2.52 -4.89
C VAL A 258 -10.06 2.48 -5.06
N TYR A 259 -10.67 1.30 -5.00
CA TYR A 259 -12.11 1.13 -5.14
C TYR A 259 -12.90 1.87 -4.05
N ALA A 260 -12.38 1.89 -2.82
CA ALA A 260 -12.97 2.66 -1.73
C ALA A 260 -12.90 4.18 -1.96
N CYS A 261 -11.95 4.65 -2.78
CA CYS A 261 -11.80 6.05 -3.17
C CYS A 261 -12.61 6.40 -4.44
N ASP A 262 -12.42 5.64 -5.52
CA ASP A 262 -13.15 5.75 -6.77
C ASP A 262 -13.21 4.37 -7.47
N SER A 263 -14.42 3.82 -7.56
CA SER A 263 -14.66 2.51 -8.18
C SER A 263 -14.35 2.48 -9.67
N ASN A 264 -14.49 3.60 -10.39
CA ASN A 264 -14.20 3.65 -11.82
C ASN A 264 -12.70 3.59 -12.07
N GLN A 265 -11.91 4.27 -11.25
CA GLN A 265 -10.44 4.24 -11.36
C GLN A 265 -9.88 2.86 -11.02
N ALA A 266 -10.48 2.18 -10.03
CA ALA A 266 -10.16 0.78 -9.75
C ALA A 266 -10.46 -0.13 -10.95
N GLN A 267 -11.55 0.11 -11.70
CA GLN A 267 -11.85 -0.65 -12.92
C GLN A 267 -10.85 -0.36 -14.05
N VAL A 268 -10.40 0.88 -14.21
CA VAL A 268 -9.33 1.22 -15.17
C VAL A 268 -8.05 0.46 -14.84
N ILE A 269 -7.60 0.50 -13.59
CA ILE A 269 -6.40 -0.22 -13.15
C ILE A 269 -6.59 -1.73 -13.35
N TYR A 270 -7.74 -2.30 -12.95
CA TYR A 270 -7.99 -3.73 -13.11
C TYR A 270 -8.00 -4.17 -14.57
N ARG A 271 -8.74 -3.49 -15.45
CA ARG A 271 -8.84 -3.87 -16.87
C ARG A 271 -7.47 -3.91 -17.55
N ASN A 272 -6.60 -2.97 -17.19
CA ASN A 272 -5.28 -2.82 -17.78
C ASN A 272 -4.23 -3.76 -17.17
N MET A 273 -4.25 -3.90 -15.84
CA MET A 273 -3.18 -4.59 -15.09
C MET A 273 -3.55 -6.02 -14.69
N PHE A 274 -4.78 -6.47 -14.94
CA PHE A 274 -5.15 -7.86 -14.67
C PHE A 274 -4.24 -8.80 -15.45
N ILE A 275 -3.72 -9.81 -14.75
CA ILE A 275 -2.70 -10.70 -15.29
C ILE A 275 -3.11 -11.36 -16.61
N ASN A 276 -4.39 -11.72 -16.78
CA ASN A 276 -4.92 -12.30 -18.01
C ASN A 276 -5.73 -11.28 -18.84
N ALA A 277 -5.39 -9.99 -18.77
CA ALA A 277 -5.93 -9.00 -19.69
C ALA A 277 -5.44 -9.31 -21.13
N ASP A 278 -6.32 -9.10 -22.10
CA ASP A 278 -6.03 -9.34 -23.51
C ASP A 278 -6.78 -8.27 -24.33
N PRO A 279 -6.07 -7.27 -24.88
CA PRO A 279 -4.63 -7.03 -24.72
C PRO A 279 -4.27 -6.60 -23.29
N ILE A 280 -3.01 -6.84 -22.88
CA ILE A 280 -2.41 -6.18 -21.70
C ILE A 280 -2.33 -4.67 -21.98
N LEU A 281 -2.64 -3.84 -20.97
CA LEU A 281 -2.67 -2.38 -21.09
C LEU A 281 -3.47 -1.85 -22.30
N GLU A 282 -4.71 -2.32 -22.46
CA GLU A 282 -5.62 -1.87 -23.53
C GLU A 282 -5.73 -0.34 -23.63
N ASP A 283 -5.74 0.37 -22.49
CA ASP A 283 -5.83 1.83 -22.42
C ASP A 283 -4.46 2.53 -22.27
N GLY A 284 -3.37 1.77 -22.21
CA GLY A 284 -2.01 2.25 -21.99
C GLY A 284 -1.63 2.55 -20.54
N TYR A 285 -0.32 2.69 -20.28
CA TYR A 285 0.26 2.95 -18.96
C TYR A 285 -0.13 4.34 -18.43
N GLU A 286 -0.34 5.32 -19.31
CA GLU A 286 -0.80 6.66 -18.93
C GLU A 286 -2.17 6.60 -18.26
N ALA A 287 -3.09 5.76 -18.76
CA ALA A 287 -4.40 5.58 -18.14
C ALA A 287 -4.30 4.94 -16.74
N VAL A 288 -3.36 4.01 -16.53
CA VAL A 288 -3.07 3.43 -15.22
C VAL A 288 -2.48 4.48 -14.28
N LYS A 289 -1.56 5.31 -14.78
CA LYS A 289 -0.96 6.42 -14.03
C LYS A 289 -2.01 7.45 -13.60
N ASP A 290 -2.80 7.95 -14.54
CA ASP A 290 -3.87 8.91 -14.28
C ASP A 290 -4.90 8.36 -13.28
N ALA A 291 -5.24 7.07 -13.40
CA ALA A 291 -6.16 6.42 -12.46
C ALA A 291 -5.61 6.41 -11.02
N PHE A 292 -4.32 6.09 -10.83
CA PHE A 292 -3.69 6.17 -9.52
C PHE A 292 -3.61 7.62 -9.01
N GLU A 293 -3.13 8.56 -9.82
CA GLU A 293 -2.94 9.96 -9.43
C GLU A 293 -4.27 10.63 -9.04
N SER A 294 -5.36 10.29 -9.72
CA SER A 294 -6.69 10.84 -9.43
C SER A 294 -7.24 10.48 -8.03
N VAL A 295 -6.70 9.44 -7.37
CA VAL A 295 -7.13 8.99 -6.04
C VAL A 295 -6.13 9.30 -4.92
N TYR A 296 -4.99 9.96 -5.22
CA TYR A 296 -3.94 10.27 -4.25
C TYR A 296 -4.43 11.03 -3.02
N ASP A 297 -5.25 12.07 -3.22
CA ASP A 297 -5.86 12.84 -2.12
C ASP A 297 -6.64 11.95 -1.14
N CYS A 298 -7.42 10.99 -1.68
CA CYS A 298 -8.20 10.06 -0.86
C CYS A 298 -7.31 9.06 -0.13
N LEU A 299 -6.22 8.62 -0.75
CA LEU A 299 -5.24 7.72 -0.17
C LEU A 299 -4.27 8.44 0.80
N ASN A 300 -4.35 9.77 0.90
CA ASN A 300 -3.42 10.62 1.64
C ASN A 300 -1.96 10.46 1.15
N VAL A 301 -1.81 10.25 -0.16
CA VAL A 301 -0.55 10.19 -0.90
C VAL A 301 -0.41 11.49 -1.67
N THR A 302 0.81 11.99 -1.84
CA THR A 302 1.10 13.17 -2.68
C THR A 302 1.90 12.77 -3.91
N CYS A 303 1.87 13.62 -4.94
CA CYS A 303 2.74 13.48 -6.11
C CYS A 303 4.22 13.45 -5.69
N TYR A 304 4.58 14.22 -4.67
CA TYR A 304 5.93 14.22 -4.11
C TYR A 304 6.33 12.90 -3.43
N ASP A 305 5.38 12.19 -2.81
CA ASP A 305 5.64 10.88 -2.21
C ASP A 305 5.97 9.83 -3.29
N VAL A 306 5.24 9.85 -4.42
CA VAL A 306 5.43 8.89 -5.52
C VAL A 306 6.62 9.24 -6.40
N GLY A 307 6.83 10.51 -6.71
CA GLY A 307 7.94 10.98 -7.53
C GLY A 307 7.78 10.68 -9.02
N ALA A 308 8.87 10.85 -9.78
CA ALA A 308 8.91 10.68 -11.22
C ALA A 308 9.80 9.49 -11.58
N MET A 309 9.43 8.69 -12.58
CA MET A 309 10.26 7.54 -12.99
C MET A 309 11.55 8.02 -13.67
N GLN A 310 12.68 7.91 -12.97
CA GLN A 310 14.00 8.42 -13.36
C GLN A 310 14.71 7.52 -14.39
N THR A 311 14.36 6.25 -14.46
CA THR A 311 15.07 5.25 -15.27
C THR A 311 14.12 4.51 -16.22
N CYS A 312 14.37 4.55 -17.53
CA CYS A 312 13.52 3.94 -18.55
C CYS A 312 14.05 2.59 -19.01
N GLY A 313 14.41 1.73 -18.05
CA GLY A 313 15.12 0.48 -18.31
C GLY A 313 16.59 0.65 -18.72
N ASP A 314 17.11 1.89 -18.78
CA ASP A 314 18.48 2.18 -19.19
C ASP A 314 19.07 3.28 -18.30
N GLU A 315 20.04 2.92 -17.46
CA GLU A 315 20.62 3.76 -16.39
C GLU A 315 21.36 5.01 -16.91
N ASN A 316 21.50 5.14 -18.23
CA ASN A 316 22.29 6.18 -18.90
C ASN A 316 21.46 7.35 -19.46
N LYS A 317 20.13 7.33 -19.33
CA LYS A 317 19.27 8.45 -19.76
C LYS A 317 19.04 9.40 -18.58
N ASN A 318 19.62 10.60 -18.65
CA ASN A 318 19.44 11.69 -17.67
C ASN A 318 18.07 12.42 -17.78
N LEU A 319 17.03 11.74 -18.25
CA LEU A 319 15.68 12.30 -18.36
C LEU A 319 14.67 11.28 -17.81
N PRO A 320 13.71 11.72 -16.99
CA PRO A 320 12.66 10.83 -16.49
C PRO A 320 11.80 10.30 -17.65
N CYS A 321 11.26 9.10 -17.48
CA CYS A 321 10.36 8.46 -18.44
C CYS A 321 9.00 9.13 -18.46
N TRP A 322 8.57 9.59 -17.29
CA TRP A 322 7.40 10.40 -17.10
C TRP A 322 7.60 11.29 -15.87
N ASP A 323 7.01 12.48 -15.94
CA ASP A 323 7.08 13.50 -14.88
C ASP A 323 6.11 13.18 -13.73
N PRO A 324 6.40 13.64 -12.50
CA PRO A 324 5.45 13.49 -11.41
C PRO A 324 4.23 14.39 -11.67
N CYS A 325 3.08 14.03 -11.12
CA CYS A 325 1.95 14.96 -11.08
C CYS A 325 2.24 16.20 -10.21
N SER A 326 1.31 17.17 -10.23
CA SER A 326 1.35 18.35 -9.37
C SER A 326 0.28 18.26 -8.28
N ASP A 327 0.67 18.47 -7.03
CA ASP A 327 -0.30 18.55 -5.92
C ASP A 327 -1.04 19.91 -5.97
N SER A 328 -2.34 19.92 -5.67
CA SER A 328 -3.14 21.16 -5.68
C SER A 328 -2.68 22.11 -4.57
N GLY A 329 -1.82 23.07 -4.93
CA GLY A 329 -1.15 23.98 -4.01
C GLY A 329 0.19 24.50 -4.52
N ASP A 330 0.75 23.87 -5.57
CA ASP A 330 2.01 24.28 -6.21
C ASP A 330 1.84 25.30 -7.36
N ASP A 331 0.60 25.74 -7.62
CA ASP A 331 0.35 26.93 -8.44
C ASP A 331 0.61 28.20 -7.61
N ASP A 332 1.87 28.47 -7.24
CA ASP A 332 2.33 29.84 -6.96
C ASP A 332 3.86 30.00 -7.00
N ASP A 333 4.26 30.85 -7.95
CA ASP A 333 5.25 31.93 -7.80
C ASP A 333 6.70 31.75 -8.30
N HIS A 334 6.84 31.64 -9.62
CA HIS A 334 7.98 32.26 -10.31
C HIS A 334 7.56 32.99 -11.59
N LYS A 335 7.03 34.22 -11.44
CA LYS A 335 7.16 35.30 -12.45
C LYS A 335 6.96 36.70 -11.84
N SER A 336 8.09 37.29 -11.41
CA SER A 336 8.48 38.71 -11.54
C SER A 336 7.38 39.77 -11.79
N ASP A 337 7.02 40.47 -10.71
CA ASP A 337 6.91 41.94 -10.52
C ASP A 337 6.05 42.79 -11.49
N SER A 338 4.93 43.37 -11.00
CA SER A 338 4.80 44.81 -10.70
C SER A 338 3.37 45.26 -10.33
N LYS A 339 3.31 46.28 -9.46
CA LYS A 339 2.26 47.30 -9.22
C LYS A 339 1.12 47.07 -8.21
N LYS A 340 1.33 47.74 -7.06
CA LYS A 340 0.40 48.49 -6.18
C LYS A 340 -1.04 48.74 -6.70
N LYS A 341 -2.02 48.44 -5.83
CA LYS A 341 -3.04 49.35 -5.21
C LYS A 341 -4.00 48.49 -4.34
N SER A 342 -4.09 48.71 -3.03
CA SER A 342 -4.96 49.69 -2.32
C SER A 342 -6.24 49.06 -1.73
N ALA A 343 -6.14 48.72 -0.44
CA ALA A 343 -7.08 48.93 0.67
C ALA A 343 -8.62 48.94 0.49
N ARG A 344 -9.24 48.09 1.34
CA ARG A 344 -10.44 48.25 2.20
C ARG A 344 -11.84 47.99 1.62
N VAL A 345 -12.62 47.24 2.45
CA VAL A 345 -14.07 47.33 2.81
C VAL A 345 -14.72 45.92 2.75
N VAL A 346 -15.53 45.37 3.66
CA VAL A 346 -16.06 45.69 5.01
C VAL A 346 -16.70 44.39 5.57
N ALA A 347 -16.72 44.24 6.90
CA ALA A 347 -17.49 43.23 7.63
C ALA A 347 -19.01 43.36 7.42
N ILE A 348 -19.73 42.24 7.27
CA ILE A 348 -21.11 41.93 7.74
C ILE A 348 -21.60 40.68 6.94
N VAL A 349 -21.36 39.46 7.45
CA VAL A 349 -22.19 38.26 7.11
C VAL A 349 -22.22 37.24 8.27
N VAL A 350 -21.96 37.63 9.52
CA VAL A 350 -21.88 36.65 10.64
C VAL A 350 -23.26 36.29 11.25
N VAL A 351 -24.33 37.01 10.91
CA VAL A 351 -25.68 36.70 11.47
C VAL A 351 -26.54 35.85 10.51
N GLY A 352 -26.27 35.89 9.20
CA GLY A 352 -27.03 35.13 8.19
C GLY A 352 -26.68 33.64 8.13
N VAL A 353 -25.39 33.31 8.26
CA VAL A 353 -24.89 31.91 8.13
C VAL A 353 -25.33 31.06 9.33
N ALA A 354 -25.34 31.61 10.54
CA ALA A 354 -25.78 30.88 11.74
C ALA A 354 -27.28 30.56 11.71
N GLY A 355 -28.11 31.49 11.22
CA GLY A 355 -29.55 31.25 11.06
C GLY A 355 -29.87 30.20 9.99
N TRP A 356 -29.09 30.19 8.90
CA TRP A 356 -29.27 29.22 7.83
C TRP A 356 -28.81 27.81 8.24
N LEU A 357 -27.68 27.70 8.94
CA LEU A 357 -27.19 26.42 9.48
C LEU A 357 -28.13 25.84 10.55
N PHE A 358 -28.76 26.68 11.38
CA PHE A 358 -29.74 26.22 12.38
C PHE A 358 -31.04 25.70 11.74
N ALA A 359 -31.52 26.36 10.68
CA ALA A 359 -32.69 25.89 9.92
C ALA A 359 -32.41 24.54 9.22
N LEU A 360 -31.21 24.37 8.65
CA LEU A 360 -30.77 23.13 8.03
C LEU A 360 -30.67 21.98 9.05
N PHE A 361 -30.13 22.27 10.23
CA PHE A 361 -30.06 21.31 11.34
C PHE A 361 -31.44 20.83 11.80
N LEU A 362 -32.42 21.73 11.89
CA LEU A 362 -33.80 21.36 12.24
C LEU A 362 -34.49 20.51 11.16
N VAL A 363 -34.25 20.80 9.87
CA VAL A 363 -34.78 19.97 8.77
C VAL A 363 -34.17 18.57 8.78
N VAL A 364 -32.86 18.46 9.05
CA VAL A 364 -32.17 17.17 9.20
C VAL A 364 -32.71 16.39 10.40
N LEU A 365 -32.94 17.03 11.54
CA LEU A 365 -33.51 16.37 12.73
C LEU A 365 -34.93 15.85 12.49
N VAL A 366 -35.79 16.63 11.83
CA VAL A 366 -37.16 16.20 11.51
C VAL A 366 -37.16 15.06 10.48
N ASN A 367 -36.26 15.09 9.49
CA ASN A 367 -36.12 13.99 8.52
C ASN A 367 -35.48 12.73 9.13
N CYS A 368 -34.57 12.88 10.11
CA CYS A 368 -33.95 11.78 10.82
C CYS A 368 -34.95 11.09 11.76
N GLN A 369 -35.78 11.87 12.48
CA GLN A 369 -36.87 11.33 13.31
C GLN A 369 -37.94 10.60 12.47
N ARG A 370 -38.23 11.08 11.25
CA ARG A 370 -39.13 10.38 10.32
C ARG A 370 -38.53 9.06 9.80
N ARG A 371 -37.24 9.01 9.49
CA ARG A 371 -36.56 7.77 9.05
C ARG A 371 -36.45 6.70 10.15
N LEU A 372 -36.34 7.10 11.42
CA LEU A 372 -36.36 6.16 12.55
C LEU A 372 -37.76 5.57 12.80
N SER A 373 -38.83 6.24 12.38
CA SER A 373 -40.20 5.75 12.50
C SER A 373 -40.62 4.79 11.38
N THR A 374 -39.90 4.77 10.26
CA THR A 374 -40.24 3.95 9.08
C THR A 374 -38.97 3.40 8.44
N SER A 375 -38.41 2.32 8.98
CA SER A 375 -37.47 1.47 8.26
C SER A 375 -37.34 0.09 8.92
N SER A 376 -38.20 -0.84 8.51
CA SER A 376 -37.75 -2.20 8.23
C SER A 376 -36.57 -2.11 7.24
N HIS A 377 -35.39 -2.59 7.65
CA HIS A 377 -34.17 -2.63 6.85
C HIS A 377 -34.41 -3.12 5.41
N PRO A 378 -34.12 -2.31 4.38
CA PRO A 378 -33.75 -2.82 3.07
C PRO A 378 -32.24 -3.06 3.06
N SER A 379 -31.84 -4.30 2.77
CA SER A 379 -30.47 -4.70 2.48
C SER A 379 -29.97 -4.00 1.21
N HIS A 380 -29.11 -2.99 1.37
CA HIS A 380 -28.31 -2.41 0.30
C HIS A 380 -26.86 -2.89 0.43
N VAL A 381 -26.64 -4.19 0.19
CA VAL A 381 -25.31 -4.79 -0.03
C VAL A 381 -25.32 -5.80 -1.20
N ASP A 382 -26.49 -6.20 -1.71
CA ASP A 382 -26.60 -7.32 -2.67
C ASP A 382 -26.29 -6.98 -4.14
N PHE A 383 -25.96 -5.73 -4.49
CA PHE A 383 -25.64 -5.36 -5.89
C PHE A 383 -24.13 -5.16 -6.15
N ALA A 384 -23.36 -4.74 -5.13
CA ALA A 384 -21.96 -4.32 -5.29
C ALA A 384 -20.96 -5.49 -5.31
N SER A 385 -21.30 -6.63 -4.69
CA SER A 385 -20.51 -7.86 -4.77
C SER A 385 -20.64 -8.52 -6.15
N SER A 386 -21.74 -8.30 -6.88
CA SER A 386 -21.97 -9.01 -8.13
C SER A 386 -21.07 -8.55 -9.26
N GLU A 387 -20.68 -7.28 -9.39
CA GLU A 387 -19.87 -6.86 -10.54
C GLU A 387 -18.39 -7.25 -10.42
N LEU A 388 -17.78 -7.18 -9.24
CA LEU A 388 -16.39 -7.64 -9.05
C LEU A 388 -16.28 -9.16 -8.93
N ILE A 389 -17.28 -9.85 -8.37
CA ILE A 389 -17.35 -11.32 -8.41
C ILE A 389 -17.65 -11.80 -9.84
N LYS A 390 -18.54 -11.14 -10.60
CA LYS A 390 -18.75 -11.45 -12.02
C LYS A 390 -17.54 -11.16 -12.89
N MET A 391 -16.73 -10.16 -12.57
CA MET A 391 -15.45 -9.95 -13.26
C MET A 391 -14.48 -11.12 -13.05
N GLY A 392 -14.58 -11.84 -11.93
CA GLY A 392 -13.88 -13.11 -11.70
C GLY A 392 -14.55 -14.34 -12.34
N GLU A 393 -15.88 -14.37 -12.42
CA GLU A 393 -16.65 -15.54 -12.91
C GLU A 393 -16.92 -15.53 -14.43
N GLU A 394 -17.15 -14.38 -15.09
CA GLU A 394 -17.55 -14.30 -16.51
C GLU A 394 -16.44 -14.70 -17.51
N LYS A 395 -15.18 -14.86 -17.07
CA LYS A 395 -14.09 -15.42 -17.91
C LYS A 395 -13.73 -16.86 -17.56
N GLY A 396 -14.28 -17.44 -16.48
CA GLY A 396 -14.05 -18.83 -16.07
C GLY A 396 -14.96 -19.85 -16.76
N GLU A 397 -15.98 -19.42 -17.49
CA GLU A 397 -17.03 -20.29 -18.05
C GLU A 397 -17.00 -20.42 -19.59
N ALA A 398 -15.86 -20.13 -20.22
CA ALA A 398 -15.68 -20.23 -21.67
C ALA A 398 -14.61 -21.24 -22.12
N VAL A 399 -14.37 -22.34 -21.39
CA VAL A 399 -13.79 -23.57 -21.97
C VAL A 399 -14.34 -24.79 -21.22
N ALA A 400 -15.43 -25.36 -21.75
CA ALA A 400 -15.82 -26.75 -21.50
C ALA A 400 -15.20 -27.66 -22.56
#